data_AF-A0A397HRX5-F1
#
_entry.id   AF-A0A397HRX5-F1
#
_cell.length_a   1.000
_cell.length_b   1.000
_cell.length_c   1.000
_cell.angle_alpha   90.00
_cell.angle_beta   90.00
_cell.angle_gamma   90.00
#
_symmetry.space_group_name_H-M   'P 1'
#
loop_
_entity.id
_entity.type
_entity.pdbx_description
1 polymer ?
#
loop_
_entity_poly.entity_id
_entity_poly.type
_entity_poly.pdbx_seq_one_letter_code
_entity_poly.pdbx_strand_id
1 'polypeptide(L)'
;MAEKRRAPDDHVEDLTERPEPKKVKKVRFQLSRNEENLPEKDIPAPHTDDELTERRLRAMRTRDLVHDILAAMYYDIHQFGMLRNALRQNRIRLFPDLNFYKMQHKEAGWLLDRAIRREMLAKVGQTSGEDRTYPSKQEAQRVGHFIRHLNWRIFAMCALSEAFRLALYAEDQLVWAVLVHKIMENRTSIDIFAQSRDLDWQGQLLKHADKDIPGLQQALVPMPDMTSEHFHQIVLADGALRKPRYDGHNQINIDNGNKFIPSYFKDNKDPTIRVLDRDGRCDLCYAERECNCRLSTPTLATCLVELVDYPPRGIGVRALGRFKKGDILDEYVGELRPVGYQEDPVYALLHESKMVEGEPLALISAKRYGNWTRFLNHSCKPSTAFLKMTVGRKTIVAVQALRDIDMFEEITIDYGKGYWKNRVCLCGEPGCRSQTATEEETEA
;
A
#
# COMPACT_ATOMS: atom_id res chain seq x y z
N MET A 1 28.94 -47.55 49.76
CA MET A 1 29.73 -47.44 48.51
C MET A 1 28.98 -46.51 47.58
N ALA A 2 29.58 -45.36 47.27
CA ALA A 2 28.99 -44.32 46.44
C ALA A 2 29.34 -44.60 44.97
N GLU A 3 28.34 -44.85 44.12
CA GLU A 3 28.53 -44.89 42.67
C GLU A 3 28.24 -43.52 42.07
N LYS A 4 29.31 -42.88 41.56
CA LYS A 4 29.28 -41.67 40.75
C LYS A 4 28.62 -42.00 39.40
N ARG A 5 27.42 -41.47 39.15
CA ARG A 5 26.87 -41.37 37.78
C ARG A 5 27.49 -40.13 37.11
N ARG A 6 28.32 -40.36 36.08
CA ARG A 6 28.79 -39.32 35.16
C ARG A 6 27.63 -38.82 34.30
N ALA A 7 27.54 -37.51 34.10
CA ALA A 7 26.64 -36.90 33.12
C ALA A 7 27.11 -37.27 31.69
N PRO A 8 26.20 -37.43 30.71
CA PRO A 8 26.57 -37.60 29.32
C PRO A 8 27.05 -36.28 28.72
N ASP A 9 28.07 -36.35 27.87
CA ASP A 9 28.67 -35.23 27.13
C ASP A 9 27.65 -34.47 26.27
N ASP A 10 27.52 -33.16 26.49
CA ASP A 10 26.81 -32.23 25.61
C ASP A 10 27.65 -32.00 24.34
N HIS A 11 27.41 -32.82 23.31
CA HIS A 11 27.82 -32.48 21.95
C HIS A 11 26.99 -31.28 21.48
N VAL A 12 27.61 -30.10 21.47
CA VAL A 12 27.07 -28.91 20.80
C VAL A 12 27.13 -29.15 19.29
N GLU A 13 25.97 -29.38 18.66
CA GLU A 13 25.87 -29.39 17.20
C GLU A 13 26.26 -28.01 16.64
N ASP A 14 27.24 -28.00 15.75
CA ASP A 14 27.69 -26.83 15.04
C ASP A 14 26.63 -26.42 13.99
N LEU A 15 25.84 -25.39 14.32
CA LEU A 15 24.80 -24.82 13.46
C LEU A 15 25.36 -23.81 12.44
N THR A 16 26.68 -23.77 12.18
CA THR A 16 27.29 -22.79 11.27
C THR A 16 27.20 -23.13 9.78
N GLU A 17 26.78 -24.35 9.40
CA GLU A 17 26.67 -24.72 7.99
C GLU A 17 25.31 -24.37 7.39
N ARG A 18 25.30 -23.27 6.63
CA ARG A 18 24.25 -22.94 5.66
C ARG A 18 24.23 -24.03 4.57
N PRO A 19 23.11 -24.72 4.28
CA PRO A 19 22.97 -25.37 2.99
C PRO A 19 23.02 -24.28 1.92
N GLU A 20 23.96 -24.39 0.96
CA GLU A 20 24.10 -23.43 -0.13
C GLU A 20 22.72 -23.02 -0.67
N PRO A 21 22.49 -21.72 -0.91
CA PRO A 21 21.21 -21.28 -1.44
C PRO A 21 21.00 -22.01 -2.77
N LYS A 22 20.10 -23.00 -2.76
CA LYS A 22 19.60 -23.61 -3.99
C LYS A 22 19.21 -22.43 -4.87
N LYS A 23 19.72 -22.39 -6.10
CA LYS A 23 19.34 -21.39 -7.11
C LYS A 23 17.82 -21.39 -7.19
N VAL A 24 17.18 -20.50 -6.43
CA VAL A 24 15.73 -20.33 -6.45
C VAL A 24 15.46 -19.75 -7.82
N LYS A 25 14.75 -20.49 -8.67
CA LYS A 25 14.20 -19.94 -9.90
C LYS A 25 13.45 -18.68 -9.50
N LYS A 26 13.92 -17.53 -9.97
CA LYS A 26 13.25 -16.23 -9.85
C LYS A 26 11.77 -16.43 -10.18
N VAL A 27 10.91 -16.44 -9.18
CA VAL A 27 9.47 -16.39 -9.43
C VAL A 27 9.20 -14.95 -9.80
N ARG A 28 9.01 -14.75 -11.11
CA ARG A 28 8.72 -13.50 -11.79
C ARG A 28 7.62 -12.72 -11.07
N PHE A 29 7.98 -11.58 -10.48
CA PHE A 29 7.31 -10.35 -10.89
C PHE A 29 7.99 -9.94 -12.19
N GLN A 30 7.33 -10.12 -13.34
CA GLN A 30 7.78 -9.45 -14.56
C GLN A 30 7.48 -7.97 -14.37
N LEU A 31 8.46 -7.22 -13.86
CA LEU A 31 8.61 -5.84 -14.31
C LEU A 31 8.81 -5.93 -15.82
N SER A 32 7.78 -5.61 -16.61
CA SER A 32 7.93 -5.49 -18.05
C SER A 32 8.92 -4.35 -18.31
N ARG A 33 10.19 -4.71 -18.53
CA ARG A 33 11.13 -3.82 -19.19
C ARG A 33 10.59 -3.60 -20.60
N ASN A 34 10.00 -2.44 -20.86
CA ASN A 34 9.95 -1.94 -22.22
C ASN A 34 11.36 -1.46 -22.57
N GLU A 35 12.21 -2.39 -23.02
CA GLU A 35 13.37 -2.03 -23.84
C GLU A 35 12.83 -1.73 -25.25
N GLU A 36 12.30 -0.53 -25.44
CA GLU A 36 12.04 -0.02 -26.79
C GLU A 36 13.40 0.31 -27.43
N ASN A 37 13.76 -0.45 -28.46
CA ASN A 37 14.91 -0.23 -29.30
C ASN A 37 14.85 1.17 -29.94
N LEU A 38 15.66 2.11 -29.44
CA LEU A 38 15.97 3.33 -30.17
C LEU A 38 16.93 2.98 -31.32
N PRO A 39 16.65 3.40 -32.58
CA PRO A 39 17.51 3.11 -33.70
C PRO A 39 18.86 3.84 -33.56
N GLU A 40 19.94 3.06 -33.64
CA GLU A 40 21.32 3.41 -33.33
C GLU A 40 22.01 4.29 -34.41
N LYS A 41 21.28 5.15 -35.10
CA LYS A 41 21.85 5.99 -36.17
C LYS A 41 21.37 7.43 -36.02
N ASP A 42 22.24 8.20 -35.35
CA ASP A 42 22.53 9.63 -35.49
C ASP A 42 22.90 10.21 -34.11
N ILE A 43 24.08 9.85 -33.60
CA ILE A 43 24.64 10.44 -32.37
C ILE A 43 25.77 11.41 -32.78
N PRO A 44 25.59 12.73 -32.67
CA PRO A 44 26.69 13.69 -32.80
C PRO A 44 27.66 13.60 -31.61
N ALA A 45 28.92 13.96 -31.82
CA ALA A 45 29.99 13.94 -30.83
C ALA A 45 29.65 14.71 -29.53
N PRO A 46 30.23 14.33 -28.37
CA PRO A 46 29.72 14.71 -27.06
C PRO A 46 30.03 16.18 -26.72
N HIS A 47 28.97 16.94 -26.43
CA HIS A 47 29.02 18.22 -25.74
C HIS A 47 28.54 18.03 -24.30
N THR A 48 28.98 18.93 -23.41
CA THR A 48 28.84 18.92 -21.94
C THR A 48 27.43 18.72 -21.34
N ASP A 49 26.37 18.67 -22.16
CA ASP A 49 25.00 18.34 -21.75
C ASP A 49 24.77 16.84 -21.50
N ASP A 50 25.64 15.97 -22.01
CA ASP A 50 25.49 14.51 -21.94
C ASP A 50 25.69 13.98 -20.51
N GLU A 51 26.62 14.57 -19.75
CA GLU A 51 26.89 14.18 -18.37
C GLU A 51 25.77 14.60 -17.41
N LEU A 52 25.18 15.79 -17.63
CA LEU A 52 24.01 16.24 -16.86
C LEU A 52 22.79 15.37 -17.15
N THR A 53 22.62 14.98 -18.43
CA THR A 53 21.55 14.08 -18.87
C THR A 53 21.72 12.68 -18.30
N GLU A 54 22.93 12.12 -18.33
CA GLU A 54 23.23 10.81 -17.75
C GLU A 54 23.05 10.80 -16.23
N ARG A 55 23.46 11.86 -15.53
CA ARG A 55 23.22 12.04 -14.09
C ARG A 55 21.73 12.09 -13.77
N ARG A 56 20.92 12.82 -14.56
CA ARG A 56 19.46 12.86 -14.42
C ARG A 56 18.84 11.49 -14.66
N LEU A 57 19.23 10.78 -15.72
CA LEU A 57 18.76 9.43 -16.03
C LEU A 57 19.13 8.42 -14.94
N ARG A 58 20.33 8.54 -14.36
CA ARG A 58 20.74 7.72 -13.22
C ARG A 58 19.89 8.01 -11.99
N ALA A 59 19.66 9.28 -11.66
CA ALA A 59 18.83 9.67 -10.53
C ALA A 59 17.37 9.19 -10.69
N MET A 60 16.80 9.30 -11.89
CA MET A 60 15.47 8.77 -12.21
C MET A 60 15.42 7.25 -12.03
N ARG A 61 16.36 6.50 -12.60
CA ARG A 61 16.43 5.03 -12.43
C ARG A 61 16.57 4.62 -10.96
N THR A 62 17.40 5.32 -10.19
CA THR A 62 17.55 5.08 -8.75
C THR A 62 16.25 5.34 -8.00
N ARG A 63 15.61 6.48 -8.24
CA ARG A 63 14.31 6.80 -7.62
C ARG A 63 13.28 5.72 -7.95
N ASP A 64 13.21 5.33 -9.23
CA ASP A 64 12.18 4.43 -9.68
C ASP A 64 12.36 3.03 -9.10
N LEU A 65 13.61 2.55 -9.01
CA LEU A 65 13.94 1.29 -8.34
C LEU A 65 13.65 1.33 -6.84
N VAL A 66 13.96 2.44 -6.16
CA VAL A 66 13.63 2.60 -4.73
C VAL A 66 12.12 2.56 -4.50
N HIS A 67 11.32 3.20 -5.36
CA HIS A 67 9.86 3.10 -5.30
C HIS A 67 9.38 1.66 -5.53
N ASP A 68 9.98 0.90 -6.46
CA ASP A 68 9.64 -0.51 -6.67
C ASP A 68 9.96 -1.38 -5.44
N ILE A 69 11.13 -1.16 -4.82
CA ILE A 69 11.51 -1.86 -3.59
C ILE A 69 10.52 -1.54 -2.46
N LEU A 70 10.18 -0.27 -2.26
CA LEU A 70 9.24 0.14 -1.22
C LEU A 70 7.84 -0.41 -1.46
N ALA A 71 7.32 -0.34 -2.69
CA ALA A 71 6.02 -0.91 -3.03
C ALA A 71 5.98 -2.42 -2.75
N ALA A 72 7.06 -3.13 -3.09
CA ALA A 72 7.21 -4.55 -2.75
C ALA A 72 7.27 -4.79 -1.24
N MET A 73 7.90 -3.90 -0.46
CA MET A 73 7.88 -3.99 1.00
C MET A 73 6.47 -3.86 1.59
N TYR A 74 5.68 -2.87 1.14
CA TYR A 74 4.28 -2.73 1.57
C TYR A 74 3.44 -3.94 1.17
N TYR A 75 3.66 -4.48 -0.04
CA TYR A 75 3.00 -5.69 -0.50
C TYR A 75 3.34 -6.89 0.40
N ASP A 76 4.62 -7.16 0.66
CA ASP A 76 5.07 -8.26 1.53
C ASP A 76 4.41 -8.17 2.90
N ILE A 77 4.46 -6.98 3.54
CA ILE A 77 3.86 -6.73 4.85
C ILE A 77 2.35 -7.03 4.84
N HIS A 78 1.64 -6.59 3.80
CA HIS A 78 0.21 -6.87 3.68
C HIS A 78 -0.08 -8.36 3.55
N GLN A 79 0.69 -9.08 2.73
CA GLN A 79 0.51 -10.51 2.53
C GLN A 79 0.77 -11.32 3.81
N PHE A 80 1.76 -10.94 4.62
CA PHE A 80 1.97 -11.54 5.94
C PHE A 80 0.77 -11.35 6.87
N GLY A 81 0.19 -10.14 6.90
CA GLY A 81 -1.01 -9.85 7.67
C GLY A 81 -2.21 -10.70 7.23
N MET A 82 -2.45 -10.79 5.92
CA MET A 82 -3.50 -11.64 5.36
C MET A 82 -3.30 -13.11 5.72
N LEU A 83 -2.07 -13.62 5.61
CA LEU A 83 -1.73 -15.00 5.94
C LEU A 83 -2.02 -15.30 7.42
N ARG A 84 -1.62 -14.40 8.32
CA ARG A 84 -1.85 -14.55 9.76
C ARG A 84 -3.33 -14.54 10.10
N ASN A 85 -4.11 -13.66 9.47
CA ASN A 85 -5.56 -13.65 9.59
C ASN A 85 -6.19 -14.96 9.07
N ALA A 86 -5.73 -15.47 7.93
CA ALA A 86 -6.19 -16.75 7.40
C ALA A 86 -5.86 -17.93 8.34
N LEU A 87 -4.67 -17.92 8.96
CA LEU A 87 -4.26 -18.91 9.96
C LEU A 87 -5.16 -18.87 11.21
N ARG A 88 -5.42 -17.68 11.77
CA ARG A 88 -6.32 -17.49 12.93
C ARG A 88 -7.74 -17.98 12.65
N GLN A 89 -8.21 -17.84 11.41
CA GLN A 89 -9.53 -18.31 10.98
C GLN A 89 -9.56 -19.77 10.52
N ASN A 90 -8.44 -20.51 10.64
CA ASN A 90 -8.29 -21.88 10.15
C ASN A 90 -8.59 -22.05 8.64
N ARG A 91 -8.28 -21.02 7.83
CA ARG A 91 -8.51 -20.94 6.38
C ARG A 91 -7.24 -21.11 5.55
N ILE A 92 -6.31 -21.95 6.03
CA ILE A 92 -4.94 -22.08 5.48
C ILE A 92 -4.93 -22.48 3.99
N ARG A 93 -5.91 -23.27 3.55
CA ARG A 93 -6.04 -23.71 2.14
C ARG A 93 -6.22 -22.54 1.14
N LEU A 94 -6.61 -21.36 1.63
CA LEU A 94 -6.73 -20.14 0.82
C LEU A 94 -5.41 -19.40 0.63
N PHE A 95 -4.33 -19.84 1.28
CA PHE A 95 -2.99 -19.24 1.20
C PHE A 95 -1.98 -20.26 0.60
N PRO A 96 -1.93 -20.42 -0.73
CA PRO A 96 -1.05 -21.39 -1.38
C PRO A 96 0.44 -21.13 -1.12
N ASP A 97 0.81 -19.88 -0.84
CA ASP A 97 2.19 -19.44 -0.63
C ASP A 97 2.68 -19.58 0.83
N LEU A 98 1.97 -20.33 1.69
CA LEU A 98 2.34 -20.50 3.10
C LEU A 98 3.81 -20.88 3.31
N ASN A 99 4.33 -21.80 2.51
CA ASN A 99 5.72 -22.27 2.65
C ASN A 99 6.74 -21.17 2.31
N PHE A 100 6.43 -20.33 1.32
CA PHE A 100 7.24 -19.18 0.98
C PHE A 100 7.30 -18.22 2.19
N TYR A 101 6.15 -17.82 2.74
CA TYR A 101 6.12 -16.88 3.87
C TYR A 101 6.74 -17.44 5.16
N LYS A 102 6.63 -18.76 5.41
CA LYS A 102 7.38 -19.42 6.49
C LYS A 102 8.89 -19.27 6.30
N MET A 103 9.38 -19.44 5.07
CA MET A 103 10.79 -19.24 4.74
C MET A 103 11.19 -17.78 4.98
N GLN A 104 10.41 -16.82 4.46
CA GLN A 104 10.70 -15.40 4.61
C GLN A 104 10.73 -14.97 6.09
N HIS A 105 9.82 -15.50 6.92
CA HIS A 105 9.83 -15.27 8.37
C HIS A 105 11.08 -15.84 9.06
N LYS A 106 11.57 -17.01 8.61
CA LYS A 106 12.81 -17.62 9.13
C LYS A 106 14.04 -16.77 8.79
N GLU A 107 14.14 -16.32 7.54
CA GLU A 107 15.22 -15.44 7.07
C GLU A 107 15.25 -14.10 7.83
N ALA A 108 14.08 -13.52 8.09
CA ALA A 108 13.96 -12.32 8.91
C ALA A 108 14.48 -12.56 10.35
N GLY A 109 14.09 -13.67 10.96
CA GLY A 109 14.57 -14.08 12.28
C GLY A 109 16.09 -14.24 12.33
N TRP A 110 16.69 -14.90 11.33
CA TRP A 110 18.14 -15.04 11.23
C TRP A 110 18.86 -13.71 11.04
N LEU A 111 18.29 -12.77 10.28
CA LEU A 111 18.85 -11.42 10.16
C LEU A 111 18.84 -10.67 11.50
N LEU A 112 17.75 -10.74 12.25
CA LEU A 112 17.62 -10.12 13.57
C LEU A 112 18.56 -10.74 14.60
N ASP A 113 18.70 -12.07 14.61
CA ASP A 113 19.60 -12.80 15.50
C ASP A 113 21.06 -12.38 15.31
N ARG A 114 21.47 -12.21 14.03
CA ARG A 114 22.81 -11.74 13.67
C ARG A 114 23.04 -10.30 14.13
N ALA A 115 22.06 -9.42 13.92
CA ALA A 115 22.14 -8.03 14.35
C ALA A 115 22.31 -7.93 15.87
N ILE A 116 21.53 -8.68 16.63
CA ILE A 116 21.57 -8.68 18.10
C ILE A 116 22.89 -9.26 18.59
N ARG A 117 23.35 -10.38 18.03
CA ARG A 117 24.65 -10.99 18.38
C ARG A 117 25.79 -9.98 18.19
N ARG A 118 25.76 -9.20 17.11
CA ARG A 118 26.79 -8.20 16.85
C ARG A 118 26.80 -7.07 17.89
N GLU A 119 25.63 -6.55 18.27
CA GLU A 119 25.54 -5.55 19.34
C GLU A 119 26.02 -6.10 20.70
N MET A 120 25.77 -7.38 20.99
CA MET A 120 26.33 -8.03 22.19
C MET A 120 27.86 -8.08 22.15
N LEU A 121 28.46 -8.50 21.02
CA LEU A 121 29.92 -8.57 20.87
C LEU A 121 30.57 -7.18 20.94
N ALA A 122 29.90 -6.15 20.42
CA ALA A 122 30.34 -4.77 20.52
C ALA A 122 30.45 -4.31 21.98
N LYS A 123 29.51 -4.69 22.85
CA LYS A 123 29.56 -4.37 24.28
C LYS A 123 30.73 -5.01 25.03
N VAL A 124 31.12 -6.22 24.65
CA VAL A 124 32.22 -6.96 25.31
C VAL A 124 33.59 -6.58 24.71
N GLY A 125 33.64 -5.59 23.82
CA GLY A 125 34.89 -5.14 23.18
C GLY A 125 35.48 -6.16 22.20
N GLN A 126 34.71 -7.18 21.80
CA GLN A 126 35.15 -8.28 20.93
C GLN A 126 34.94 -7.99 19.44
N THR A 127 34.83 -6.72 19.03
CA THR A 127 34.66 -6.33 17.62
C THR A 127 35.98 -6.16 16.86
N SER A 128 37.12 -6.49 17.48
CA SER A 128 38.44 -6.42 16.87
C SER A 128 38.86 -7.76 16.24
N GLY A 129 38.87 -7.79 14.90
CA GLY A 129 39.55 -8.80 14.08
C GLY A 129 38.67 -9.99 13.68
N GLU A 130 37.86 -9.81 12.63
CA GLU A 130 36.92 -10.79 12.04
C GLU A 130 35.58 -10.95 12.77
N ASP A 131 34.75 -9.91 12.73
CA ASP A 131 33.31 -10.03 12.96
C ASP A 131 32.68 -10.96 11.90
N ARG A 132 32.58 -12.27 12.23
CA ARG A 132 31.98 -13.32 11.40
C ARG A 132 30.45 -13.40 11.53
N THR A 133 29.82 -12.46 12.25
CA THR A 133 28.35 -12.48 12.40
C THR A 133 27.62 -12.24 11.08
N TYR A 134 28.28 -11.60 10.11
CA TYR A 134 27.75 -11.33 8.78
C TYR A 134 28.62 -11.93 7.66
N PRO A 135 28.00 -12.42 6.57
CA PRO A 135 28.72 -12.84 5.36
C PRO A 135 29.57 -11.74 4.72
N SER A 136 29.21 -10.46 4.91
CA SER A 136 29.97 -9.33 4.38
C SER A 136 30.04 -8.15 5.36
N LYS A 137 31.15 -7.41 5.31
CA LYS A 137 31.33 -6.15 6.07
C LYS A 137 30.29 -5.10 5.67
N GLN A 138 29.88 -5.08 4.41
CA GLN A 138 28.87 -4.15 3.90
C GLN A 138 27.52 -4.40 4.56
N GLU A 139 27.05 -5.65 4.62
CA GLU A 139 25.79 -6.00 5.27
C GLU A 139 25.80 -5.57 6.74
N ALA A 140 26.89 -5.87 7.46
CA ALA A 140 27.04 -5.45 8.85
C ALA A 140 26.96 -3.92 9.01
N GLN A 141 27.66 -3.17 8.16
CA GLN A 141 27.62 -1.69 8.17
C GLN A 141 26.21 -1.17 7.88
N ARG A 142 25.51 -1.73 6.90
CA ARG A 142 24.15 -1.33 6.53
C ARG A 142 23.14 -1.57 7.64
N VAL A 143 23.16 -2.75 8.26
CA VAL A 143 22.28 -3.08 9.39
C VAL A 143 22.54 -2.14 10.56
N GLY A 144 23.80 -1.96 10.95
CA GLY A 144 24.16 -1.07 12.06
C GLY A 144 23.87 0.40 11.77
N HIS A 145 23.98 0.84 10.51
CA HIS A 145 23.56 2.18 10.10
C HIS A 145 22.04 2.33 10.22
N PHE A 146 21.27 1.37 9.69
CA PHE A 146 19.81 1.40 9.71
C PHE A 146 19.25 1.48 11.13
N ILE A 147 19.68 0.58 12.02
CA ILE A 147 19.17 0.51 13.40
C ILE A 147 19.47 1.80 14.18
N ARG A 148 20.66 2.40 13.98
CA ARG A 148 21.05 3.64 14.66
C ARG A 148 20.25 4.87 14.20
N HIS A 149 19.84 4.92 12.93
CA HIS A 149 19.10 6.08 12.38
C HIS A 149 17.57 5.93 12.49
N LEU A 150 17.08 4.69 12.59
CA LEU A 150 15.65 4.39 12.77
C LEU A 150 15.42 3.81 14.17
N ASN A 151 15.31 2.49 14.28
CA ASN A 151 15.25 1.71 15.53
C ASN A 151 15.03 0.23 15.19
N TRP A 152 15.07 -0.62 16.22
CA TRP A 152 14.79 -2.05 16.11
C TRP A 152 13.39 -2.39 15.61
N ARG A 153 12.38 -1.58 15.95
CA ARG A 153 10.98 -1.84 15.54
C ARG A 153 10.84 -1.75 14.03
N ILE A 154 11.23 -0.62 13.43
CA ILE A 154 11.17 -0.44 11.98
C ILE A 154 12.07 -1.46 11.27
N PHE A 155 13.25 -1.77 11.83
CA PHE A 155 14.13 -2.79 11.28
C PHE A 155 13.47 -4.18 11.26
N ALA A 156 12.83 -4.60 12.35
CA ALA A 156 12.13 -5.88 12.42
C ALA A 156 10.95 -5.97 11.45
N MET A 157 10.18 -4.89 11.29
CA MET A 157 9.12 -4.80 10.28
C MET A 157 9.66 -4.93 8.87
N CYS A 158 10.73 -4.17 8.54
CA CYS A 158 11.34 -4.20 7.21
C CYS A 158 11.99 -5.56 6.93
N ALA A 159 12.65 -6.19 7.92
CA ALA A 159 13.32 -7.47 7.76
C ALA A 159 12.39 -8.61 7.33
N LEU A 160 11.09 -8.52 7.65
CA LEU A 160 10.09 -9.48 7.18
C LEU A 160 9.90 -9.42 5.66
N SER A 161 10.04 -8.25 5.05
CA SER A 161 10.01 -8.11 3.60
C SER A 161 11.23 -8.75 2.93
N GLU A 162 10.97 -9.54 1.88
CA GLU A 162 12.03 -10.08 1.04
C GLU A 162 12.70 -8.96 0.24
N ALA A 163 11.91 -8.01 -0.29
CA ALA A 163 12.42 -6.88 -1.05
C ALA A 163 13.43 -6.04 -0.24
N PHE A 164 13.14 -5.77 1.04
CA PHE A 164 14.08 -5.08 1.92
C PHE A 164 15.38 -5.88 2.13
N ARG A 165 15.28 -7.19 2.37
CA ARG A 165 16.46 -8.05 2.57
C ARG A 165 17.32 -8.13 1.31
N LEU A 166 16.71 -8.29 0.14
CA LEU A 166 17.42 -8.28 -1.13
C LEU A 166 18.12 -6.92 -1.35
N ALA A 167 17.43 -5.81 -1.05
CA ALA A 167 18.03 -4.49 -1.13
C ALA A 167 19.22 -4.32 -0.19
N LEU A 168 19.09 -4.79 1.04
CA LEU A 168 20.16 -4.80 2.04
C LEU A 168 21.39 -5.56 1.55
N TYR A 169 21.21 -6.70 0.89
CA TYR A 169 22.31 -7.60 0.49
C TYR A 169 22.94 -7.27 -0.86
N ALA A 170 22.16 -6.82 -1.84
CA ALA A 170 22.59 -6.83 -3.24
C ALA A 170 22.65 -5.44 -3.90
N GLU A 171 21.86 -4.48 -3.43
CA GLU A 171 21.78 -3.17 -4.10
C GLU A 171 23.04 -2.33 -3.87
N ASP A 172 23.32 -1.42 -4.79
CA ASP A 172 24.48 -0.53 -4.68
C ASP A 172 24.33 0.50 -3.54
N GLN A 173 25.43 1.20 -3.23
CA GLN A 173 25.47 2.13 -2.10
C GLN A 173 24.53 3.33 -2.28
N LEU A 174 24.33 3.82 -3.51
CA LEU A 174 23.46 4.95 -3.79
C LEU A 174 21.99 4.55 -3.64
N VAL A 175 21.59 3.42 -4.25
CA VAL A 175 20.22 2.87 -4.11
C VAL A 175 19.89 2.61 -2.65
N TRP A 176 20.79 1.96 -1.92
CA TRP A 176 20.61 1.71 -0.49
C TRP A 176 20.46 3.00 0.33
N ALA A 177 21.30 4.01 0.10
CA ALA A 177 21.22 5.27 0.81
C ALA A 177 19.88 6.00 0.56
N VAL A 178 19.44 6.05 -0.69
CA VAL A 178 18.15 6.66 -1.07
C VAL A 178 16.98 5.86 -0.49
N LEU A 179 17.04 4.52 -0.48
CA LEU A 179 16.04 3.66 0.13
C LEU A 179 15.90 3.92 1.63
N VAL A 180 17.02 3.93 2.37
CA VAL A 180 17.00 4.20 3.82
C VAL A 180 16.44 5.59 4.10
N HIS A 181 16.83 6.60 3.32
CA HIS A 181 16.26 7.95 3.43
C HIS A 181 14.74 7.95 3.24
N LYS A 182 14.23 7.27 2.20
CA LYS A 182 12.79 7.18 1.93
C LYS A 182 12.02 6.41 3.01
N ILE A 183 12.64 5.37 3.59
CA ILE A 183 12.10 4.66 4.75
C ILE A 183 12.03 5.60 5.96
N MET A 184 13.05 6.43 6.19
CA MET A 184 13.04 7.43 7.27
C MET A 184 11.93 8.47 7.10
N GLU A 185 11.79 9.03 5.89
CA GLU A 185 10.72 9.98 5.57
C GLU A 185 9.32 9.38 5.78
N ASN A 186 9.15 8.08 5.53
CA ASN A 186 7.87 7.39 5.62
C ASN A 186 7.77 6.43 6.82
N ARG A 187 8.60 6.62 7.85
CA ARG A 187 8.68 5.68 9.00
C ARG A 187 7.33 5.46 9.66
N THR A 188 6.53 6.52 9.80
CA THR A 188 5.19 6.46 10.42
C THR A 188 4.23 5.68 9.54
N SER A 189 4.28 5.87 8.22
CA SER A 189 3.45 5.10 7.29
C SER A 189 3.76 3.61 7.40
N ILE A 190 5.04 3.22 7.36
CA ILE A 190 5.45 1.80 7.50
C ILE A 190 4.99 1.21 8.83
N ASP A 191 5.21 1.94 9.92
CA ASP A 191 4.87 1.54 11.29
C ASP A 191 3.36 1.28 11.43
N ILE A 192 2.54 2.24 11.00
CA ILE A 192 1.08 2.15 11.07
C ILE A 192 0.54 1.11 10.10
N PHE A 193 1.09 1.02 8.89
CA PHE A 193 0.68 0.05 7.90
C PHE A 193 0.90 -1.38 8.39
N ALA A 194 2.07 -1.65 9.00
CA ALA A 194 2.39 -2.94 9.60
C ALA A 194 1.48 -3.27 10.79
N GLN A 195 1.28 -2.31 11.70
CA GLN A 195 0.46 -2.50 12.90
C GLN A 195 -1.02 -2.75 12.56
N SER A 196 -1.60 -1.96 11.66
CA SER A 196 -3.01 -2.09 11.26
C SER A 196 -3.31 -3.38 10.48
N ARG A 197 -2.27 -4.14 10.12
CA ARG A 197 -2.37 -5.42 9.40
C ARG A 197 -1.91 -6.60 10.26
N ASP A 198 -1.79 -6.40 11.58
CA ASP A 198 -1.42 -7.44 12.55
C ASP A 198 -0.05 -8.11 12.24
N LEU A 199 0.91 -7.35 11.69
CA LEU A 199 2.24 -7.89 11.43
C LEU A 199 2.95 -8.25 12.74
N ASP A 200 3.38 -9.51 12.88
CA ASP A 200 4.09 -10.01 14.07
C ASP A 200 5.60 -9.75 13.98
N TRP A 201 5.99 -8.48 14.01
CA TRP A 201 7.40 -8.08 14.06
C TRP A 201 8.00 -8.23 15.47
N GLN A 202 7.17 -8.13 16.51
CA GLN A 202 7.61 -8.10 17.90
C GLN A 202 8.04 -9.48 18.40
N GLY A 203 7.38 -10.56 17.96
CA GLY A 203 7.72 -11.93 18.36
C GLY A 203 9.18 -12.30 18.10
N GLN A 204 9.77 -11.78 17.02
CA GLN A 204 11.17 -12.01 16.67
C GLN A 204 12.15 -11.30 17.60
N LEU A 205 11.74 -10.19 18.21
CA LEU A 205 12.56 -9.41 19.15
C LEU A 205 12.38 -9.88 20.60
N LEU A 206 11.19 -10.36 20.97
CA LEU A 206 10.84 -10.76 22.34
C LEU A 206 11.72 -11.88 22.90
N LYS A 207 12.20 -12.80 22.04
CA LYS A 207 13.16 -13.86 22.41
C LYS A 207 14.53 -13.33 22.87
N HIS A 208 14.73 -12.01 22.83
CA HIS A 208 15.94 -11.31 23.25
C HIS A 208 15.65 -10.22 24.28
N ALA A 209 14.44 -10.19 24.86
CA ALA A 209 14.02 -9.18 25.82
C ALA A 209 14.82 -9.21 27.14
N ASP A 210 15.46 -10.34 27.45
CA ASP A 210 16.36 -10.53 28.59
C ASP A 210 17.75 -9.92 28.36
N LYS A 211 18.09 -9.57 27.11
CA LYS A 211 19.41 -9.06 26.73
C LYS A 211 19.45 -7.55 26.86
N ASP A 212 20.53 -7.05 27.44
CA ASP A 212 20.83 -5.62 27.45
C ASP A 212 21.35 -5.20 26.06
N ILE A 213 20.46 -4.80 25.16
CA ILE A 213 20.75 -4.29 23.81
C ILE A 213 20.29 -2.84 23.70
N PRO A 214 21.14 -1.89 23.25
CA PRO A 214 20.75 -0.50 23.11
C PRO A 214 19.54 -0.34 22.18
N GLY A 215 18.50 0.37 22.65
CA GLY A 215 17.30 0.65 21.87
C GLY A 215 16.28 -0.49 21.79
N LEU A 216 16.61 -1.71 22.24
CA LEU A 216 15.74 -2.87 22.08
C LEU A 216 14.52 -2.80 23.00
N GLN A 217 14.70 -2.42 24.27
CA GLN A 217 13.59 -2.30 25.21
C GLN A 217 12.58 -1.24 24.79
N GLN A 218 13.06 -0.13 24.20
CA GLN A 218 12.19 0.90 23.64
C GLN A 218 11.34 0.36 22.48
N ALA A 219 11.88 -0.56 21.68
CA ALA A 219 11.14 -1.18 20.59
C ALA A 219 10.13 -2.24 21.07
N LEU A 220 10.32 -2.82 22.25
CA LEU A 220 9.44 -3.85 22.82
C LEU A 220 8.26 -3.30 23.62
N VAL A 221 8.15 -1.97 23.78
CA VAL A 221 7.03 -1.34 24.46
C VAL A 221 5.70 -1.76 23.80
N PRO A 222 4.72 -2.30 24.56
CA PRO A 222 3.42 -2.68 24.02
C PRO A 222 2.74 -1.51 23.31
N MET A 223 2.15 -1.80 22.15
CA MET A 223 1.46 -0.81 21.32
C MET A 223 -0.06 -0.95 21.44
N PRO A 224 -0.83 0.12 21.19
CA PRO A 224 -2.28 0.03 21.06
C PRO A 224 -2.68 -0.98 19.97
N ASP A 225 -3.72 -1.76 20.23
CA ASP A 225 -4.27 -2.66 19.21
C ASP A 225 -4.98 -1.86 18.11
N MET A 226 -4.41 -1.89 16.92
CA MET A 226 -4.94 -1.24 15.73
C MET A 226 -5.66 -2.22 14.78
N THR A 227 -5.77 -3.49 15.16
CA THR A 227 -6.32 -4.56 14.31
C THR A 227 -7.84 -4.67 14.41
N SER A 228 -8.43 -4.05 15.43
CA SER A 228 -9.89 -4.01 15.64
C SER A 228 -10.62 -3.10 14.64
N GLU A 229 -9.91 -2.20 13.97
CA GLU A 229 -10.47 -1.26 13.01
C GLU A 229 -10.00 -1.57 11.59
N HIS A 230 -10.85 -1.25 10.60
CA HIS A 230 -10.44 -1.38 9.22
C HIS A 230 -9.33 -0.35 8.91
N PHE A 231 -8.27 -0.74 8.22
CA PHE A 231 -7.10 0.13 8.01
C PHE A 231 -7.41 1.41 7.21
N HIS A 232 -8.46 1.41 6.37
CA HIS A 232 -9.02 2.62 5.73
C HIS A 232 -9.89 3.50 6.66
N GLN A 233 -9.77 3.33 7.97
CA GLN A 233 -10.33 4.22 8.99
C GLN A 233 -9.25 4.91 9.83
N ILE A 234 -7.98 4.75 9.43
CA ILE A 234 -6.84 5.39 10.06
C ILE A 234 -6.33 6.47 9.11
N VAL A 235 -6.33 7.72 9.56
CA VAL A 235 -5.78 8.87 8.84
C VAL A 235 -4.45 9.24 9.46
N LEU A 236 -3.41 9.31 8.61
CA LEU A 236 -2.12 9.89 8.96
C LEU A 236 -2.21 11.41 8.89
N ALA A 237 -2.11 12.07 10.03
CA ALA A 237 -2.02 13.52 10.15
C ALA A 237 -0.64 13.90 10.70
N ASP A 238 -0.26 15.18 10.54
CA ASP A 238 1.03 15.68 11.05
C ASP A 238 1.19 15.41 12.54
N GLY A 239 2.00 14.39 12.86
CA GLY A 239 2.30 13.96 14.22
C GLY A 239 1.19 13.18 14.95
N ALA A 240 0.05 12.87 14.31
CA ALA A 240 -1.08 12.23 14.97
C ALA A 240 -1.83 11.23 14.08
N LEU A 241 -2.57 10.32 14.73
CA LEU A 241 -3.53 9.44 14.07
C LEU A 241 -4.94 9.90 14.44
N ARG A 242 -5.86 9.86 13.47
CA ARG A 242 -7.27 10.13 13.74
C ARG A 242 -8.17 9.29 12.87
N LYS A 243 -9.43 9.20 13.29
CA LYS A 243 -10.50 8.57 12.50
C LYS A 243 -11.10 9.57 11.52
N PRO A 244 -11.52 9.12 10.33
CA PRO A 244 -12.30 9.94 9.43
C PRO A 244 -13.68 10.21 10.03
N ARG A 245 -14.03 11.49 10.12
CA ARG A 245 -15.32 11.94 10.65
C ARG A 245 -15.94 12.96 9.72
N TYR A 246 -17.26 12.92 9.62
CA TYR A 246 -18.04 13.91 8.89
C TYR A 246 -19.39 14.08 9.58
N ASP A 247 -19.85 15.33 9.69
CA ASP A 247 -21.14 15.66 10.31
C ASP A 247 -21.29 15.05 11.71
N GLY A 248 -20.23 15.14 12.53
CA GLY A 248 -20.19 14.59 13.89
C GLY A 248 -20.05 13.06 13.98
N HIS A 249 -20.18 12.32 12.89
CA HIS A 249 -20.16 10.86 12.86
C HIS A 249 -18.84 10.28 12.33
N ASN A 250 -18.48 9.08 12.78
CA ASN A 250 -17.40 8.31 12.18
C ASN A 250 -17.82 7.79 10.80
N GLN A 251 -16.86 7.73 9.87
CA GLN A 251 -17.06 7.15 8.56
C GLN A 251 -16.60 5.69 8.57
N ILE A 252 -17.48 4.79 8.14
CA ILE A 252 -17.36 3.34 8.31
C ILE A 252 -16.98 2.70 6.98
N ASN A 253 -15.90 1.91 6.98
CA ASN A 253 -15.49 1.15 5.80
C ASN A 253 -16.47 0.01 5.51
N ILE A 254 -16.82 -0.20 4.24
CA ILE A 254 -17.58 -1.37 3.76
C ILE A 254 -16.84 -2.03 2.59
N ASP A 255 -16.69 -3.35 2.64
CA ASP A 255 -15.94 -4.13 1.63
C ASP A 255 -16.83 -4.92 0.66
N ASN A 256 -18.16 -4.92 0.90
CA ASN A 256 -19.12 -5.78 0.20
C ASN A 256 -20.06 -5.00 -0.73
N GLY A 257 -19.49 -4.08 -1.52
CA GLY A 257 -20.27 -3.25 -2.45
C GLY A 257 -21.22 -2.29 -1.75
N ASN A 258 -22.13 -1.72 -2.53
CA ASN A 258 -23.14 -0.77 -2.05
C ASN A 258 -24.11 -1.36 -1.01
N LYS A 259 -24.44 -0.58 0.03
CA LYS A 259 -25.45 -0.92 1.04
C LYS A 259 -26.84 -0.56 0.52
N PHE A 260 -27.63 -1.57 0.21
CA PHE A 260 -29.03 -1.42 -0.17
C PHE A 260 -29.96 -1.52 1.04
N ILE A 261 -30.88 -0.56 1.18
CA ILE A 261 -31.93 -0.56 2.21
C ILE A 261 -33.28 -0.51 1.47
N PRO A 262 -34.06 -1.61 1.45
CA PRO A 262 -35.27 -1.71 0.64
C PRO A 262 -36.29 -0.61 0.88
N SER A 263 -36.49 -0.21 2.14
CA SER A 263 -37.49 0.80 2.53
C SER A 263 -37.23 2.20 1.99
N TYR A 264 -36.05 2.47 1.41
CA TYR A 264 -35.76 3.75 0.76
C TYR A 264 -36.34 3.81 -0.66
N PHE A 265 -36.72 2.69 -1.25
CA PHE A 265 -37.16 2.59 -2.65
C PHE A 265 -38.62 2.13 -2.73
N LYS A 266 -39.38 2.72 -3.66
CA LYS A 266 -40.84 2.52 -3.76
C LYS A 266 -41.23 1.06 -4.00
N ASP A 267 -40.42 0.31 -4.74
CA ASP A 267 -40.67 -1.09 -5.08
C ASP A 267 -39.86 -2.08 -4.24
N ASN A 268 -39.09 -1.59 -3.25
CA ASN A 268 -38.18 -2.37 -2.42
C ASN A 268 -37.15 -3.20 -3.21
N LYS A 269 -36.85 -2.81 -4.46
CA LYS A 269 -35.85 -3.50 -5.30
C LYS A 269 -34.54 -2.74 -5.35
N ASP A 270 -33.45 -3.49 -5.43
CA ASP A 270 -32.10 -2.93 -5.58
C ASP A 270 -31.96 -2.37 -7.02
N PRO A 271 -31.83 -1.05 -7.19
CA PRO A 271 -31.77 -0.43 -8.51
C PRO A 271 -30.49 -0.78 -9.29
N THR A 272 -29.48 -1.33 -8.60
CA THR A 272 -28.21 -1.75 -9.20
C THR A 272 -28.28 -3.15 -9.81
N ILE A 273 -29.37 -3.90 -9.64
CA ILE A 273 -29.52 -5.19 -10.29
C ILE A 273 -29.50 -4.98 -11.81
N ARG A 274 -28.64 -5.74 -12.48
CA ARG A 274 -28.42 -5.67 -13.91
C ARG A 274 -29.69 -6.04 -14.67
N VAL A 275 -30.08 -5.18 -15.61
CA VAL A 275 -31.11 -5.43 -16.61
C VAL A 275 -30.45 -5.38 -17.97
N LEU A 276 -30.49 -6.47 -18.75
CA LEU A 276 -29.69 -6.59 -19.98
C LEU A 276 -29.96 -5.46 -20.99
N ASP A 277 -31.23 -5.13 -21.22
CA ASP A 277 -31.60 -4.10 -22.21
C ASP A 277 -31.19 -2.69 -21.79
N ARG A 278 -31.08 -2.43 -20.48
CA ARG A 278 -30.70 -1.14 -19.91
C ARG A 278 -29.20 -1.02 -19.68
N ASP A 279 -28.55 -2.10 -19.22
CA ASP A 279 -27.19 -2.08 -18.67
C ASP A 279 -26.19 -2.83 -19.57
N GLY A 280 -26.65 -3.59 -20.55
CA GLY A 280 -25.80 -4.27 -21.53
C GLY A 280 -25.02 -5.46 -20.97
N ARG A 281 -23.94 -5.82 -21.68
CA ARG A 281 -23.07 -6.99 -21.40
C ARG A 281 -22.19 -6.77 -20.16
N CYS A 282 -21.77 -7.84 -19.51
CA CYS A 282 -20.78 -7.77 -18.43
C CYS A 282 -19.43 -7.23 -18.96
N ASP A 283 -18.82 -6.26 -18.28
CA ASP A 283 -17.55 -5.65 -18.74
C ASP A 283 -16.31 -6.53 -18.48
N LEU A 284 -16.42 -7.54 -17.61
CA LEU A 284 -15.28 -8.42 -17.31
C LEU A 284 -15.21 -9.64 -18.24
N CYS A 285 -16.35 -10.25 -18.56
CA CYS A 285 -16.40 -11.49 -19.35
C CYS A 285 -17.23 -11.37 -20.63
N TYR A 286 -17.79 -10.20 -20.91
CA TYR A 286 -18.61 -9.91 -22.10
C TYR A 286 -19.88 -10.76 -22.23
N ALA A 287 -20.28 -11.49 -21.18
CA ALA A 287 -21.50 -12.30 -21.20
C ALA A 287 -22.76 -11.42 -21.28
N GLU A 288 -23.66 -11.76 -22.21
CA GLU A 288 -25.03 -11.24 -22.26
C GLU A 288 -25.90 -11.80 -21.15
N ARG A 289 -25.73 -13.09 -20.85
CA ARG A 289 -26.43 -13.75 -19.74
C ARG A 289 -25.88 -13.29 -18.39
N GLU A 290 -26.67 -13.53 -17.34
CA GLU A 290 -26.18 -13.37 -15.98
C GLU A 290 -24.93 -14.23 -15.76
N CYS A 291 -23.89 -13.61 -15.20
CA CYS A 291 -22.66 -14.29 -14.83
C CYS A 291 -22.27 -13.89 -13.40
N ASN A 292 -21.39 -14.68 -12.78
CA ASN A 292 -20.97 -14.47 -11.38
C ASN A 292 -19.69 -13.65 -11.26
N CYS A 293 -19.36 -12.87 -12.30
CA CYS A 293 -18.24 -11.94 -12.26
C CYS A 293 -18.41 -10.94 -11.11
N ARG A 294 -17.29 -10.63 -10.47
CA ARG A 294 -17.14 -9.63 -9.42
C ARG A 294 -15.77 -9.00 -9.58
N LEU A 295 -15.62 -7.74 -9.19
CA LEU A 295 -14.27 -7.19 -9.00
C LEU A 295 -13.58 -8.01 -7.89
N SER A 296 -12.29 -8.26 -8.06
CA SER A 296 -11.48 -8.89 -7.03
C SER A 296 -11.47 -7.97 -5.80
N THR A 297 -11.99 -8.44 -4.67
CA THR A 297 -11.96 -7.70 -3.41
C THR A 297 -11.15 -8.47 -2.36
N PRO A 298 -10.18 -7.83 -1.68
CA PRO A 298 -9.66 -6.48 -1.96
C PRO A 298 -8.96 -6.40 -3.32
N THR A 299 -8.99 -5.24 -3.98
CA THR A 299 -8.15 -4.99 -5.16
C THR A 299 -6.71 -4.73 -4.71
N LEU A 300 -5.77 -4.70 -5.66
CA LEU A 300 -4.39 -4.28 -5.34
C LEU A 300 -4.34 -2.87 -4.74
N ALA A 301 -5.16 -1.94 -5.26
CA ALA A 301 -5.21 -0.57 -4.74
C ALA A 301 -5.79 -0.53 -3.33
N THR A 302 -6.85 -1.31 -3.03
CA THR A 302 -7.36 -1.44 -1.65
C THR A 302 -6.25 -1.85 -0.68
N CYS A 303 -5.28 -2.66 -1.10
CA CYS A 303 -4.17 -3.11 -0.25
C CYS A 303 -3.05 -2.07 -0.09
N LEU A 304 -2.83 -1.25 -1.13
CA LEU A 304 -1.66 -0.38 -1.31
C LEU A 304 -2.02 1.10 -1.40
N VAL A 305 -2.98 1.54 -0.59
CA VAL A 305 -3.25 2.95 -0.33
C VAL A 305 -3.33 3.23 1.16
N GLU A 306 -3.20 4.50 1.51
CA GLU A 306 -3.40 5.00 2.87
C GLU A 306 -4.10 6.35 2.86
N LEU A 307 -4.74 6.68 3.98
CA LEU A 307 -5.39 7.98 4.15
C LEU A 307 -4.42 8.96 4.80
N VAL A 308 -4.27 10.13 4.20
CA VAL A 308 -3.35 11.18 4.64
C VAL A 308 -4.08 12.51 4.69
N ASP A 309 -3.77 13.36 5.65
CA ASP A 309 -4.24 14.74 5.65
C ASP A 309 -3.48 15.58 4.62
N TYR A 310 -4.22 16.22 3.71
CA TYR A 310 -3.74 17.19 2.73
C TYR A 310 -4.36 18.57 3.01
N PRO A 311 -3.92 19.33 4.01
CA PRO A 311 -4.45 20.67 4.27
C PRO A 311 -4.25 21.60 3.06
N PRO A 312 -5.21 22.50 2.73
CA PRO A 312 -6.54 22.66 3.35
C PRO A 312 -7.63 21.74 2.75
N ARG A 313 -7.30 20.83 1.84
CA ARG A 313 -8.25 19.95 1.13
C ARG A 313 -8.88 18.86 1.99
N GLY A 314 -8.27 18.54 3.13
CA GLY A 314 -8.77 17.56 4.08
C GLY A 314 -8.15 16.18 3.86
N ILE A 315 -8.91 15.10 4.12
CA ILE A 315 -8.39 13.73 3.99
C ILE A 315 -8.29 13.38 2.51
N GLY A 316 -7.10 12.98 2.07
CA GLY A 316 -6.81 12.47 0.74
C GLY A 316 -6.34 11.01 0.79
N VAL A 317 -6.08 10.46 -0.39
CA VAL A 317 -5.57 9.09 -0.56
C VAL A 317 -4.18 9.16 -1.17
N ARG A 318 -3.21 8.54 -0.51
CA ARG A 318 -1.84 8.42 -1.01
C ARG A 318 -1.56 7.00 -1.49
N ALA A 319 -0.96 6.87 -2.67
CA ALA A 319 -0.56 5.59 -3.24
C ALA A 319 0.68 5.03 -2.50
N LEU A 320 0.65 3.73 -2.15
CA LEU A 320 1.78 2.98 -1.59
C LEU A 320 2.38 1.98 -2.58
N GLY A 321 1.89 2.01 -3.81
CA GLY A 321 2.40 1.27 -4.96
C GLY A 321 2.11 2.02 -6.24
N ARG A 322 2.58 1.49 -7.37
CA ARG A 322 2.30 2.07 -8.69
C ARG A 322 1.02 1.47 -9.27
N PHE A 323 0.23 2.31 -9.91
CA PHE A 323 -0.95 1.89 -10.68
C PHE A 323 -0.80 2.36 -12.12
N LYS A 324 -1.16 1.50 -13.06
CA LYS A 324 -1.03 1.77 -14.49
C LYS A 324 -2.29 2.43 -15.04
N LYS A 325 -2.12 3.24 -16.08
CA LYS A 325 -3.24 3.76 -16.86
C LYS A 325 -4.19 2.63 -17.25
N GLY A 326 -5.47 2.81 -16.97
CA GLY A 326 -6.53 1.84 -17.27
C GLY A 326 -6.85 0.88 -16.13
N ASP A 327 -6.01 0.81 -15.08
CA ASP A 327 -6.27 -0.03 -13.91
C ASP A 327 -7.58 0.40 -13.23
N ILE A 328 -8.42 -0.59 -12.92
CA ILE A 328 -9.58 -0.41 -12.05
C ILE A 328 -9.10 -0.50 -10.60
N LEU A 329 -9.12 0.63 -9.91
CA LEU A 329 -8.56 0.75 -8.56
C LEU A 329 -9.52 0.17 -7.52
N ASP A 330 -10.79 0.56 -7.50
CA ASP A 330 -11.82 -0.03 -6.62
C ASP A 330 -13.22 0.43 -7.06
N GLU A 331 -14.27 -0.07 -6.40
CA GLU A 331 -15.64 0.44 -6.52
C GLU A 331 -15.84 1.70 -5.65
N TYR A 332 -16.58 2.69 -6.15
CA TYR A 332 -17.13 3.77 -5.34
C TYR A 332 -18.42 3.29 -4.68
N VAL A 333 -18.35 3.00 -3.39
CA VAL A 333 -19.45 2.38 -2.63
C VAL A 333 -20.00 3.30 -1.55
N GLY A 334 -21.28 3.10 -1.24
CA GLY A 334 -21.95 3.75 -0.13
C GLY A 334 -23.36 3.21 0.10
N GLU A 335 -24.20 3.99 0.75
CA GLU A 335 -25.62 3.70 0.86
C GLU A 335 -26.36 4.10 -0.41
N LEU A 336 -27.16 3.18 -0.96
CA LEU A 336 -28.03 3.52 -2.09
C LEU A 336 -29.18 4.39 -1.62
N ARG A 337 -29.38 5.53 -2.30
CA ARG A 337 -30.43 6.51 -2.03
C ARG A 337 -31.20 6.82 -3.30
N PRO A 338 -32.50 7.18 -3.22
CA PRO A 338 -33.25 7.65 -4.38
C PRO A 338 -32.63 8.93 -4.98
N VAL A 339 -32.82 9.17 -6.28
CA VAL A 339 -32.23 10.29 -7.04
C VAL A 339 -32.53 11.67 -6.45
N GLY A 340 -33.63 11.81 -5.71
CA GLY A 340 -34.00 13.07 -5.04
C GLY A 340 -33.33 13.32 -3.69
N TYR A 341 -32.49 12.42 -3.17
CA TYR A 341 -31.88 12.56 -1.84
C TYR A 341 -30.92 13.76 -1.75
N GLN A 342 -31.13 14.65 -0.76
CA GLN A 342 -30.38 15.91 -0.62
C GLN A 342 -29.49 16.00 0.63
N GLU A 343 -29.57 15.04 1.56
CA GLU A 343 -28.87 15.16 2.86
C GLU A 343 -27.36 14.81 2.80
N ASP A 344 -26.84 14.55 1.60
CA ASP A 344 -25.43 14.29 1.31
C ASP A 344 -24.95 15.15 0.13
N PRO A 345 -24.77 16.47 0.32
CA PRO A 345 -24.33 17.36 -0.74
C PRO A 345 -22.82 17.24 -1.07
N VAL A 346 -22.09 16.33 -0.42
CA VAL A 346 -20.62 16.22 -0.55
C VAL A 346 -20.22 14.93 -1.23
N TYR A 347 -20.79 13.80 -0.82
CA TYR A 347 -20.32 12.48 -1.26
C TYR A 347 -21.32 11.75 -2.17
N ALA A 348 -22.55 12.26 -2.32
CA ALA A 348 -23.53 11.60 -3.17
C ALA A 348 -23.09 11.66 -4.63
N LEU A 349 -22.92 10.47 -5.23
CA LEU A 349 -22.61 10.32 -6.64
C LEU A 349 -23.82 9.77 -7.38
N LEU A 350 -24.17 10.37 -8.52
CA LEU A 350 -25.21 9.84 -9.39
C LEU A 350 -24.73 8.56 -10.07
N HIS A 351 -25.42 7.45 -9.79
CA HIS A 351 -25.22 6.19 -10.48
C HIS A 351 -26.22 6.10 -11.62
N GLU A 352 -25.71 5.95 -12.83
CA GLU A 352 -26.49 5.93 -14.06
C GLU A 352 -26.15 4.67 -14.86
N SER A 353 -27.03 4.31 -15.80
CA SER A 353 -26.69 3.29 -16.77
C SER A 353 -25.43 3.67 -17.57
N LYS A 354 -24.62 2.66 -17.92
CA LYS A 354 -23.52 2.85 -18.86
C LYS A 354 -23.98 2.91 -20.33
N MET A 355 -25.19 2.45 -20.63
CA MET A 355 -25.72 2.38 -22.00
C MET A 355 -26.59 3.60 -22.35
N VAL A 356 -27.26 4.17 -21.36
CA VAL A 356 -28.19 5.29 -21.54
C VAL A 356 -27.72 6.46 -20.68
N GLU A 357 -27.17 7.48 -21.34
CA GLU A 357 -26.75 8.71 -20.68
C GLU A 357 -27.96 9.46 -20.12
N GLY A 358 -27.87 9.92 -18.87
CA GLY A 358 -28.96 10.63 -18.21
C GLY A 358 -30.07 9.73 -17.68
N GLU A 359 -29.92 8.40 -17.69
CA GLU A 359 -30.85 7.47 -17.02
C GLU A 359 -30.35 7.15 -15.60
N PRO A 360 -30.86 7.85 -14.56
CA PRO A 360 -30.38 7.66 -13.20
C PRO A 360 -30.97 6.39 -12.59
N LEU A 361 -30.12 5.60 -11.96
CA LEU A 361 -30.50 4.40 -11.21
C LEU A 361 -30.73 4.73 -9.74
N ALA A 362 -29.76 5.43 -9.13
CA ALA A 362 -29.75 5.81 -7.73
C ALA A 362 -28.67 6.86 -7.45
N LEU A 363 -28.63 7.38 -6.23
CA LEU A 363 -27.46 8.03 -5.67
C LEU A 363 -26.68 7.03 -4.81
N ILE A 364 -25.35 7.06 -4.90
CA ILE A 364 -24.44 6.37 -3.98
C ILE A 364 -23.99 7.40 -2.95
N SER A 365 -24.53 7.33 -1.74
CA SER A 365 -24.15 8.21 -0.64
C SER A 365 -23.06 7.57 0.20
N ALA A 366 -21.82 8.05 0.04
CA ALA A 366 -20.69 7.60 0.85
C ALA A 366 -20.58 8.35 2.20
N LYS A 367 -21.56 9.19 2.60
CA LYS A 367 -21.50 10.07 3.79
C LYS A 367 -21.09 9.34 5.08
N ARG A 368 -21.75 8.20 5.36
CA ARG A 368 -21.55 7.40 6.58
C ARG A 368 -20.85 6.08 6.33
N TYR A 369 -21.25 5.36 5.28
CA TYR A 369 -20.70 4.08 4.88
C TYR A 369 -20.07 4.25 3.50
N GLY A 370 -18.85 3.78 3.31
CA GLY A 370 -18.15 3.80 2.03
C GLY A 370 -16.82 3.05 2.13
N ASN A 371 -15.94 3.14 1.15
CA ASN A 371 -14.56 2.64 1.26
C ASN A 371 -13.57 3.79 1.07
N TRP A 372 -12.29 3.51 0.87
CA TRP A 372 -11.24 4.54 0.72
C TRP A 372 -11.48 5.52 -0.45
N THR A 373 -12.21 5.12 -1.49
CA THR A 373 -12.44 5.97 -2.69
C THR A 373 -13.21 7.25 -2.39
N ARG A 374 -13.99 7.28 -1.31
CA ARG A 374 -14.71 8.48 -0.83
C ARG A 374 -13.79 9.63 -0.42
N PHE A 375 -12.51 9.34 -0.17
CA PHE A 375 -11.49 10.31 0.25
C PHE A 375 -10.62 10.78 -0.92
N LEU A 376 -10.93 10.39 -2.15
CA LEU A 376 -10.24 10.93 -3.32
C LEU A 376 -10.51 12.43 -3.39
N ASN A 377 -9.47 13.24 -3.25
CA ASN A 377 -9.56 14.68 -3.39
C ASN A 377 -9.79 15.08 -4.85
N HIS A 378 -10.31 16.28 -5.04
CA HIS A 378 -10.44 16.84 -6.38
C HIS A 378 -9.11 17.31 -6.96
N SER A 379 -8.91 17.05 -8.25
CA SER A 379 -7.98 17.80 -9.11
C SER A 379 -8.64 18.14 -10.45
N CYS A 380 -8.34 19.33 -10.99
CA CYS A 380 -8.71 19.69 -12.37
C CYS A 380 -7.90 18.92 -13.42
N LYS A 381 -6.79 18.29 -13.02
CA LYS A 381 -5.99 17.37 -13.82
C LYS A 381 -5.87 16.02 -13.08
N PRO A 382 -6.99 15.30 -12.91
CA PRO A 382 -7.06 14.17 -12.01
C PRO A 382 -6.22 12.98 -12.48
N SER A 383 -5.79 12.14 -11.55
CA SER A 383 -5.18 10.85 -11.87
C SER A 383 -6.21 9.75 -12.18
N THR A 384 -7.47 9.94 -11.79
CA THR A 384 -8.54 8.95 -11.93
C THR A 384 -9.86 9.54 -12.43
N ALA A 385 -10.76 8.67 -12.87
CA ALA A 385 -12.14 9.00 -13.21
C ALA A 385 -13.11 7.93 -12.72
N PHE A 386 -14.38 8.30 -12.56
CA PHE A 386 -15.46 7.35 -12.38
C PHE A 386 -15.76 6.62 -13.69
N LEU A 387 -15.93 5.30 -13.60
CA LEU A 387 -16.28 4.44 -14.72
C LEU A 387 -17.53 3.63 -14.35
N LYS A 388 -18.63 3.86 -15.09
CA LYS A 388 -19.86 3.08 -14.95
C LYS A 388 -19.64 1.71 -15.58
N MET A 389 -19.84 0.65 -14.81
CA MET A 389 -19.64 -0.72 -15.27
C MET A 389 -20.84 -1.60 -14.94
N THR A 390 -20.99 -2.66 -15.72
CA THR A 390 -21.87 -3.79 -15.46
C THR A 390 -20.98 -4.99 -15.17
N VAL A 391 -20.99 -5.47 -13.93
CA VAL A 391 -20.14 -6.57 -13.47
C VAL A 391 -21.03 -7.67 -12.92
N GLY A 392 -21.05 -8.80 -13.63
CA GLY A 392 -21.85 -9.95 -13.21
C GLY A 392 -23.35 -9.67 -13.28
N ARG A 393 -23.95 -9.54 -12.10
CA ARG A 393 -25.38 -9.31 -11.86
C ARG A 393 -25.71 -7.90 -11.39
N LYS A 394 -24.72 -7.00 -11.30
CA LYS A 394 -24.92 -5.63 -10.83
C LYS A 394 -24.29 -4.61 -11.77
N THR A 395 -24.83 -3.40 -11.76
CA THR A 395 -24.14 -2.19 -12.20
C THR A 395 -23.40 -1.56 -11.02
N ILE A 396 -22.21 -1.05 -11.28
CA ILE A 396 -21.34 -0.42 -10.28
C ILE A 396 -20.73 0.86 -10.84
N VAL A 397 -20.22 1.71 -9.96
CA VAL A 397 -19.30 2.79 -10.35
C VAL A 397 -17.92 2.43 -9.84
N ALA A 398 -16.96 2.26 -10.75
CA ALA A 398 -15.58 2.01 -10.41
C ALA A 398 -14.73 3.29 -10.50
N VAL A 399 -13.57 3.29 -9.85
CA VAL A 399 -12.53 4.30 -10.04
C VAL A 399 -11.46 3.72 -10.95
N GLN A 400 -11.20 4.37 -12.09
CA GLN A 400 -10.20 3.95 -13.06
C GLN A 400 -9.05 4.97 -13.13
N ALA A 401 -7.81 4.49 -13.24
CA ALA A 401 -6.65 5.33 -13.48
C ALA A 401 -6.62 5.88 -14.92
N LEU A 402 -6.50 7.20 -15.08
CA LEU A 402 -6.41 7.89 -16.37
C LEU A 402 -4.99 7.98 -16.93
N ARG A 403 -4.00 7.87 -16.03
CA ARG A 403 -2.57 7.87 -16.29
C ARG A 403 -1.88 6.97 -15.28
N ASP A 404 -0.61 6.69 -15.50
CA ASP A 404 0.22 6.05 -14.47
C ASP A 404 0.24 6.92 -13.20
N ILE A 405 0.12 6.26 -12.05
CA ILE A 405 0.15 6.84 -10.71
C ILE A 405 1.41 6.30 -10.02
N ASP A 406 2.29 7.21 -9.60
CA ASP A 406 3.53 6.82 -8.94
C ASP A 406 3.32 6.58 -7.44
N MET A 407 4.26 5.87 -6.82
CA MET A 407 4.27 5.70 -5.38
C MET A 407 4.36 7.06 -4.66
N PHE A 408 3.65 7.18 -3.55
CA PHE A 408 3.48 8.39 -2.73
C PHE A 408 2.77 9.55 -3.42
N GLU A 409 2.27 9.37 -4.63
CA GLU A 409 1.40 10.32 -5.29
C GLU A 409 0.01 10.34 -4.60
N GLU A 410 -0.61 11.52 -4.55
CA GLU A 410 -2.03 11.63 -4.18
C GLU A 410 -2.93 11.17 -5.33
N ILE A 411 -3.86 10.27 -5.03
CA ILE A 411 -4.86 9.82 -5.98
C ILE A 411 -6.02 10.83 -5.97
N THR A 412 -6.35 11.37 -7.14
CA THR A 412 -7.32 12.46 -7.29
C THR A 412 -8.33 12.17 -8.39
N ILE A 413 -9.49 12.83 -8.32
CA ILE A 413 -10.62 12.63 -9.24
C ILE A 413 -11.27 13.97 -9.62
N ASP A 414 -12.00 14.04 -10.73
CA ASP A 414 -12.87 15.20 -10.99
C ASP A 414 -14.23 15.02 -10.32
N TYR A 415 -14.62 15.94 -9.43
CA TYR A 415 -15.95 15.93 -8.78
C TYR A 415 -17.10 16.33 -9.72
N GLY A 416 -16.80 16.77 -10.95
CA GLY A 416 -17.78 17.19 -11.94
C GLY A 416 -18.35 18.58 -11.65
N LYS A 417 -18.93 19.20 -12.69
CA LYS A 417 -19.39 20.60 -12.65
C LYS A 417 -20.44 20.87 -11.57
N GLY A 418 -21.32 19.90 -11.30
CA GLY A 418 -22.40 20.05 -10.31
C GLY A 418 -21.92 20.34 -8.90
N TYR A 419 -20.81 19.73 -8.48
CA TYR A 419 -20.24 19.93 -7.14
C TYR A 419 -19.73 21.36 -6.92
N TRP A 420 -19.24 22.01 -7.98
CA TRP A 420 -18.54 23.31 -7.88
C TRP A 420 -19.43 24.53 -8.00
N LYS A 421 -20.73 24.38 -8.25
CA LYS A 421 -21.66 25.52 -8.46
C LYS A 421 -21.54 26.62 -7.40
N ASN A 422 -21.28 26.26 -6.15
CA ASN A 422 -21.12 27.19 -5.03
C ASN A 422 -19.86 26.89 -4.19
N ARG A 423 -18.78 26.40 -4.82
CA ARG A 423 -17.55 25.99 -4.11
C ARG A 423 -16.30 26.43 -4.85
N VAL A 424 -15.24 26.73 -4.10
CA VAL A 424 -13.93 27.09 -4.65
C VAL A 424 -13.02 25.87 -4.69
N CYS A 425 -12.42 25.62 -5.84
CA CYS A 425 -11.46 24.54 -6.05
C CYS A 425 -10.09 24.91 -5.51
N LEU A 426 -9.51 24.01 -4.69
CA LEU A 426 -8.23 24.18 -4.02
C LEU A 426 -7.15 23.23 -4.57
N CYS A 427 -7.30 22.72 -5.80
CA CYS A 427 -6.40 21.70 -6.34
C CYS A 427 -5.01 22.22 -6.72
N GLY A 428 -4.88 23.53 -6.98
CA GLY A 428 -3.60 24.16 -7.34
C GLY A 428 -3.08 23.86 -8.76
N GLU A 429 -3.83 23.13 -9.59
CA GLU A 429 -3.43 22.86 -10.97
C GLU A 429 -3.42 24.14 -11.82
N PRO A 430 -2.46 24.30 -12.74
CA PRO A 430 -2.53 25.33 -13.78
C PRO A 430 -3.82 25.18 -14.59
N GLY A 431 -4.56 26.29 -14.78
CA GLY A 431 -5.87 26.26 -15.45
C GLY A 431 -6.99 25.70 -14.57
N CYS A 432 -6.87 25.85 -13.24
CA CYS A 432 -7.91 25.46 -12.30
C CYS A 432 -9.25 26.15 -12.61
N ARG A 433 -10.35 25.42 -12.50
CA ARG A 433 -11.72 25.93 -12.75
C ARG A 433 -12.12 27.15 -11.92
N SER A 434 -11.48 27.35 -10.77
CA SER A 434 -11.73 28.52 -9.91
C SER A 434 -10.80 29.70 -10.19
N GLN A 435 -9.78 29.53 -11.04
CA GLN A 435 -8.97 30.63 -11.57
C GLN A 435 -9.58 31.19 -12.87
N THR A 436 -10.19 30.35 -13.69
CA THR A 436 -10.85 30.79 -14.93
C THR A 436 -12.17 31.52 -14.68
N ALA A 437 -12.88 31.21 -13.58
CA ALA A 437 -14.11 31.91 -13.21
C ALA A 437 -13.90 33.39 -12.82
N THR A 438 -12.68 33.78 -12.38
CA THR A 438 -12.38 35.17 -12.01
C THR A 438 -12.07 36.07 -13.21
N GLU A 439 -11.74 35.51 -14.37
CA GLU A 439 -11.41 36.28 -15.58
C GLU A 439 -12.68 36.64 -16.37
N GLU A 440 -13.67 35.74 -16.43
CA GLU A 440 -14.96 35.98 -17.13
C GLU A 440 -15.85 37.01 -16.41
N GLU A 441 -15.72 37.21 -15.10
CA GLU A 441 -16.46 38.24 -14.34
C GLU A 441 -15.81 39.64 -14.40
N THR A 442 -14.62 39.77 -15.00
CA THR A 442 -13.96 41.08 -15.22
C THR A 442 -14.15 41.66 -16.62
N GLU A 443 -14.76 40.90 -17.54
CA GLU A 443 -15.03 41.32 -18.93
C GLU A 443 -16.54 41.42 -19.28
N ALA A 444 -17.44 41.32 -18.29
CA ALA A 444 -18.88 41.54 -18.41
C ALA A 444 -19.30 42.76 -17.57
#